data_AF-A0A2N5G209-F1
#
_entry.id   AF-A0A2N5G209-F1
#
_cell.length_a   1.000
_cell.length_b   1.000
_cell.length_c   1.000
_cell.angle_alpha   90.00
_cell.angle_beta   90.00
_cell.angle_gamma   90.00
#
_symmetry.space_group_name_H-M   'P 1'
#
loop_
_entity.id
_entity.type
_entity.pdbx_description
1 polymer ?
#
loop_
_entity_poly.entity_id
_entity_poly.type
_entity_poly.pdbx_seq_one_letter_code
_entity_poly.pdbx_strand_id
1 'polypeptide(L)'
;MSRERKKLAKETYRVPKLLGFISFGVMVLINFTAGLFYFLASRGFTANILTELISSDPRFRREMAGQDGTAAAREIAGGTMNFVEAVLILFLVFWLLMLFLNLAGILTLKKNPKAAGIIFIVIGVLSLPALIIPGLLISAGVLILSANKRKGPSYPDY
;
A
#
# COMPACT_ATOMS: atom_id res chain seq x y z
N MET A 1 15.77 -29.67 -17.10
CA MET A 1 16.33 -28.30 -17.03
C MET A 1 17.71 -28.37 -16.38
N SER A 2 18.80 -28.06 -17.11
CA SER A 2 20.18 -28.24 -16.59
C SER A 2 20.45 -27.34 -15.37
N ARG A 3 21.38 -27.75 -14.49
CA ARG A 3 21.77 -26.99 -13.28
C ARG A 3 22.20 -25.56 -13.62
N GLU A 4 22.85 -25.37 -14.76
CA GLU A 4 23.29 -24.05 -15.24
C GLU A 4 22.13 -23.13 -15.60
N ARG A 5 21.08 -23.62 -16.28
CA ARG A 5 19.89 -22.80 -16.59
C ARG A 5 19.17 -22.33 -15.34
N LYS A 6 19.15 -23.15 -14.27
CA LYS A 6 18.59 -22.75 -12.96
C LYS A 6 19.45 -21.69 -12.27
N LYS A 7 20.78 -21.78 -12.37
CA LYS A 7 21.73 -20.81 -11.81
C LYS A 7 21.60 -19.45 -12.52
N LEU A 8 21.60 -19.45 -13.86
CA LEU A 8 21.43 -18.25 -14.67
C LEU A 8 20.09 -17.55 -14.38
N ALA A 9 18.98 -18.30 -14.33
CA ALA A 9 17.67 -17.74 -13.99
C ALA A 9 17.64 -17.16 -12.56
N LYS A 10 18.31 -17.81 -11.59
CA LYS A 10 18.38 -17.32 -10.20
C LYS A 10 19.10 -15.98 -10.11
N GLU A 11 20.15 -15.77 -10.90
CA GLU A 11 20.87 -14.49 -10.95
C GLU A 11 20.07 -13.41 -11.67
N THR A 12 19.46 -13.72 -12.82
CA THR A 12 18.66 -12.75 -13.59
C THR A 12 17.47 -12.19 -12.82
N TYR A 13 16.77 -13.02 -12.04
CA TYR A 13 15.57 -12.58 -11.29
C TYR A 13 15.86 -12.23 -9.82
N ARG A 14 17.13 -12.20 -9.39
CA ARG A 14 17.49 -11.89 -7.99
C ARG A 14 17.08 -10.47 -7.59
N VAL A 15 17.42 -9.48 -8.41
CA VAL A 15 17.13 -8.07 -8.15
C VAL A 15 15.63 -7.79 -8.19
N PRO A 16 14.86 -8.18 -9.23
CA PRO A 16 13.41 -7.99 -9.22
C PRO A 16 12.70 -8.66 -8.04
N LYS A 17 13.17 -9.84 -7.63
CA LYS A 17 12.63 -10.53 -6.46
C LYS A 17 12.90 -9.77 -5.16
N LEU A 18 14.10 -9.19 -5.02
CA LEU A 18 14.45 -8.37 -3.86
C LEU A 18 13.58 -7.10 -3.80
N LEU A 19 13.38 -6.41 -4.93
CA LEU A 19 12.49 -5.24 -5.02
C LEU A 19 11.04 -5.59 -4.66
N GLY A 20 10.55 -6.76 -5.11
CA GLY A 20 9.25 -7.30 -4.70
C GLY A 20 9.17 -7.51 -3.18
N PHE A 21 10.19 -8.08 -2.55
CA PHE A 21 10.20 -8.25 -1.09
C PHE A 21 10.32 -6.94 -0.31
N ILE A 22 11.13 -5.99 -0.78
CA ILE A 22 11.25 -4.66 -0.15
C ILE A 22 9.89 -3.95 -0.21
N SER A 23 9.26 -3.91 -1.38
CA SER A 23 7.92 -3.32 -1.52
C SER A 23 6.86 -4.03 -0.68
N PHE A 24 6.92 -5.35 -0.56
CA PHE A 24 6.06 -6.11 0.35
C PHE A 24 6.26 -5.67 1.82
N GLY A 25 7.50 -5.52 2.27
CA GLY A 25 7.80 -5.02 3.61
C GLY A 25 7.26 -3.61 3.86
N VAL A 26 7.41 -2.71 2.89
CA VAL A 26 6.83 -1.36 2.97
C VAL A 26 5.30 -1.41 3.05
N MET A 27 4.64 -2.26 2.25
CA MET A 27 3.18 -2.44 2.32
C MET A 27 2.73 -2.99 3.68
N VAL A 28 3.49 -3.92 4.28
CA VAL A 28 3.21 -4.42 5.64
C VAL A 28 3.26 -3.26 6.64
N LEU A 29 4.28 -2.40 6.58
CA LEU A 29 4.43 -1.25 7.48
C LEU A 29 3.29 -0.23 7.30
N ILE A 30 2.84 0.01 6.07
CA ILE A 30 1.69 0.88 5.79
C ILE A 30 0.42 0.30 6.40
N ASN A 31 0.12 -0.98 6.16
CA ASN A 31 -1.05 -1.64 6.74
C ASN A 31 -1.00 -1.66 8.27
N PHE A 32 0.17 -1.94 8.86
CA PHE A 32 0.35 -1.95 10.30
C PHE A 32 0.09 -0.58 10.92
N THR A 33 0.69 0.47 10.34
CA THR A 33 0.51 1.85 10.83
C THR A 33 -0.94 2.32 10.68
N ALA A 34 -1.56 2.06 9.52
CA ALA A 34 -2.97 2.38 9.29
C ALA A 34 -3.90 1.60 10.23
N GLY A 35 -3.58 0.34 10.51
CA GLY A 35 -4.33 -0.52 11.43
C GLY A 35 -4.21 -0.04 12.88
N LEU A 36 -3.02 0.39 13.30
CA LEU A 36 -2.81 1.00 14.61
C LEU A 36 -3.62 2.30 14.74
N PHE A 37 -3.62 3.14 13.71
CA PHE A 37 -4.39 4.38 13.71
C PHE A 37 -5.90 4.12 13.76
N TYR A 38 -6.40 3.14 13.00
CA TYR A 38 -7.79 2.68 13.07
C TYR A 38 -8.16 2.15 14.47
N PHE A 39 -7.27 1.38 15.10
CA PHE A 39 -7.48 0.89 16.47
C PHE A 39 -7.58 2.04 17.49
N LEU A 40 -6.77 3.09 17.34
CA LEU A 40 -6.83 4.27 18.21
C LEU A 40 -8.11 5.08 17.98
N ALA A 41 -8.52 5.27 16.73
CA ALA A 41 -9.75 5.97 16.36
C ALA A 41 -11.00 5.26 16.91
N SER A 42 -11.12 3.95 16.65
CA SER A 42 -12.26 3.12 17.07
C SER A 42 -12.44 3.00 18.60
N ARG A 43 -11.38 3.22 19.38
CA ARG A 43 -11.46 3.27 20.85
C ARG A 43 -11.84 4.65 21.40
N GLY A 44 -12.14 5.62 20.53
CA GLY A 44 -12.57 6.95 20.94
C GLY A 44 -11.45 7.84 21.49
N PHE A 45 -10.18 7.37 21.49
CA PHE A 45 -9.05 8.21 21.93
C PHE A 45 -8.97 9.47 21.07
N THR A 46 -9.06 9.31 19.75
CA THR A 46 -8.99 10.42 18.80
C THR A 46 -10.25 11.30 18.86
N ALA A 47 -11.43 10.71 19.11
CA ALA A 47 -12.68 11.45 19.27
C ALA A 47 -12.67 12.35 20.52
N ASN A 48 -12.12 11.86 21.63
CA ASN A 48 -12.00 12.62 22.87
C ASN A 48 -11.03 13.81 22.71
N ILE A 49 -9.86 13.57 22.10
CA ILE A 49 -8.90 14.63 21.79
C ILE A 49 -9.53 15.69 20.87
N LEU A 50 -10.25 15.26 19.84
CA LEU A 50 -10.90 16.18 18.91
C LEU A 50 -12.02 16.99 19.59
N THR A 51 -12.78 16.35 20.48
CA THR A 51 -13.82 17.02 21.29
C THR A 51 -13.19 18.09 22.20
N GLU A 52 -12.08 17.78 22.84
CA GLU A 52 -11.34 18.73 23.68
C GLU A 52 -10.79 19.90 22.84
N LEU A 53 -10.22 19.61 21.66
CA LEU A 53 -9.73 20.64 20.75
C LEU A 53 -10.85 21.60 20.33
N ILE A 54 -11.99 21.07 19.86
CA ILE A 54 -13.12 21.87 19.39
C ILE A 54 -13.73 22.68 20.54
N SER A 55 -13.94 22.06 21.71
CA SER A 55 -14.52 22.74 22.87
C SER A 55 -13.57 23.75 23.53
N SER A 56 -12.26 23.68 23.25
CA SER A 56 -11.27 24.68 23.67
C SER A 56 -11.19 25.90 22.74
N ASP A 57 -11.75 25.83 21.52
CA ASP A 57 -11.67 26.92 20.55
C ASP A 57 -12.49 28.15 21.00
N PRO A 58 -11.86 29.34 21.14
CA PRO A 58 -12.54 30.57 21.53
C PRO A 58 -13.64 31.01 20.55
N ARG A 59 -13.51 30.70 19.25
CA ARG A 59 -14.53 31.02 18.24
C ARG A 59 -15.75 30.13 18.41
N PHE A 60 -15.51 28.82 18.54
CA PHE A 60 -16.56 27.85 18.78
C PHE A 60 -17.34 28.13 20.07
N ARG A 61 -16.66 28.52 21.16
CA ARG A 61 -17.30 28.93 22.42
C ARG A 61 -18.18 30.18 22.28
N ARG A 62 -17.79 31.14 21.43
CA ARG A 62 -18.59 32.35 21.17
C ARG A 62 -19.84 32.02 20.36
N GLU A 63 -19.72 31.13 19.38
CA GLU A 63 -20.84 30.68 18.55
C GLU A 63 -21.83 29.82 19.34
N MET A 64 -21.35 29.00 20.27
CA MET A 64 -22.16 28.15 21.15
C MET A 64 -22.58 28.82 22.45
N ALA A 65 -22.39 30.14 22.60
CA ALA A 65 -22.74 30.86 23.82
C ALA A 65 -24.26 30.77 24.08
N GLY A 66 -24.65 30.06 25.16
CA GLY A 66 -26.05 29.80 25.51
C GLY A 66 -26.57 28.41 25.12
N GLN A 67 -25.72 27.56 24.51
CA GLN A 67 -26.00 26.14 24.24
C GLN A 67 -24.97 25.25 24.95
N ASP A 68 -25.24 23.93 25.01
CA ASP A 68 -24.28 22.95 25.50
C ASP A 68 -23.18 22.71 24.44
N GLY A 69 -22.21 23.63 24.38
CA GLY A 69 -21.12 23.60 23.41
C GLY A 69 -20.26 22.34 23.52
N THR A 70 -20.20 21.68 24.67
CA THR A 70 -19.48 20.41 24.83
C THR A 70 -20.22 19.26 24.15
N ALA A 71 -21.55 19.21 24.26
CA ALA A 71 -22.36 18.24 23.53
C ALA A 71 -22.25 18.42 22.00
N ALA A 72 -22.31 19.66 21.52
CA ALA A 72 -22.16 19.96 20.09
C ALA A 72 -20.74 19.61 19.57
N ALA A 73 -19.70 19.90 20.34
CA ALA A 73 -18.32 19.50 19.99
C ALA A 73 -18.17 17.98 19.88
N ARG A 74 -18.83 17.23 20.76
CA ARG A 74 -18.81 15.76 20.76
C ARG A 74 -19.53 15.17 19.55
N GLU A 75 -20.65 15.76 19.13
CA GLU A 75 -21.37 15.35 17.93
C GLU A 75 -20.53 15.56 16.66
N ILE A 76 -19.90 16.74 16.53
CA ILE A 76 -19.00 17.05 15.40
C ILE A 76 -17.79 16.11 15.39
N ALA A 77 -17.16 15.90 16.55
CA ALA A 77 -16.02 15.00 16.68
C ALA A 77 -16.40 13.56 16.34
N GLY A 78 -17.55 13.07 16.81
CA GLY A 78 -18.07 11.74 16.52
C GLY A 78 -18.37 11.55 15.02
N GLY A 79 -19.04 12.50 14.38
CA GLY A 79 -19.32 12.46 12.95
C GLY A 79 -18.04 12.46 12.10
N THR A 80 -17.06 13.29 12.48
CA THR A 80 -15.75 13.35 11.81
C THR A 80 -15.00 12.02 11.96
N MET A 81 -14.98 11.44 13.17
CA MET A 81 -14.29 10.17 13.41
C MET A 81 -14.95 9.00 12.69
N ASN A 82 -16.29 8.95 12.60
CA ASN A 82 -16.99 7.94 11.81
C ASN A 82 -16.59 7.98 10.33
N PHE A 83 -16.48 9.18 9.75
CA PHE A 83 -16.01 9.34 8.37
C PHE A 83 -14.55 8.88 8.21
N VAL A 84 -13.67 9.29 9.13
CA VAL A 84 -12.25 8.90 9.13
C VAL A 84 -12.11 7.38 9.23
N GLU A 85 -12.85 6.72 10.12
CA GLU A 85 -12.84 5.27 10.27
C GLU A 85 -13.26 4.54 8.99
N ALA A 86 -14.33 5.00 8.33
CA ALA A 86 -14.79 4.41 7.07
C ALA A 86 -13.72 4.52 5.97
N VAL A 87 -13.08 5.68 5.85
CA VAL A 87 -11.99 5.91 4.89
C VAL A 87 -10.77 5.02 5.22
N LEU A 88 -10.42 4.90 6.49
CA LEU A 88 -9.30 4.05 6.95
C LEU A 88 -9.55 2.56 6.65
N ILE A 89 -10.77 2.07 6.86
CA ILE A 89 -11.13 0.69 6.52
C ILE A 89 -10.97 0.46 5.02
N LEU A 90 -11.48 1.35 4.18
CA LEU A 90 -11.36 1.23 2.72
C LEU A 90 -9.88 1.25 2.29
N PHE A 91 -9.09 2.15 2.87
CA PHE A 91 -7.66 2.22 2.65
C PHE A 91 -6.93 0.93 3.07
N LEU A 92 -7.25 0.38 4.25
CA LEU A 92 -6.68 -0.87 4.75
C LEU A 92 -7.00 -2.05 3.84
N VAL A 93 -8.26 -2.21 3.44
CA VAL A 93 -8.68 -3.29 2.54
C VAL A 93 -7.95 -3.18 1.19
N PHE A 94 -7.85 -1.98 0.63
CA PHE A 94 -7.12 -1.73 -0.60
C PHE A 94 -5.65 -2.15 -0.50
N TRP A 95 -4.95 -1.70 0.55
CA TRP A 95 -3.54 -2.04 0.74
C TRP A 95 -3.30 -3.50 1.09
N LEU A 96 -4.25 -4.15 1.76
CA LEU A 96 -4.21 -5.58 2.03
C LEU A 96 -4.32 -6.39 0.74
N LEU A 97 -5.22 -6.00 -0.18
CA LEU A 97 -5.32 -6.62 -1.51
C LEU A 97 -4.03 -6.45 -2.31
N MET A 98 -3.44 -5.25 -2.32
CA MET A 98 -2.15 -5.00 -2.99
C MET A 98 -1.02 -5.86 -2.42
N LEU A 99 -1.01 -6.07 -1.11
CA LEU A 99 -0.04 -6.91 -0.43
C LEU A 99 -0.16 -8.37 -0.85
N PHE A 100 -1.38 -8.91 -0.95
CA PHE A 100 -1.61 -10.27 -1.46
C PHE A 100 -1.23 -10.41 -2.94
N LEU A 101 -1.57 -9.43 -3.78
CA LEU A 101 -1.18 -9.42 -5.19
C LEU A 101 0.35 -9.36 -5.35
N ASN A 102 1.04 -8.58 -4.53
CA ASN A 102 2.50 -8.49 -4.54
C ASN A 102 3.12 -9.85 -4.18
N LEU A 103 2.63 -10.48 -3.11
CA LEU A 103 3.05 -11.83 -2.73
C LEU A 103 2.80 -12.84 -3.86
N ALA A 104 1.65 -12.79 -4.53
CA ALA A 104 1.35 -13.61 -5.68
C ALA A 104 2.34 -13.37 -6.83
N GLY A 105 2.72 -12.12 -7.10
CA GLY A 105 3.76 -11.78 -8.07
C GLY A 105 5.12 -12.39 -7.72
N ILE A 106 5.56 -12.26 -6.47
CA ILE A 106 6.83 -12.84 -5.98
C ILE A 106 6.85 -14.37 -6.12
N LEU A 107 5.75 -15.04 -5.76
CA LEU A 107 5.63 -16.50 -5.85
C LEU A 107 5.57 -17.00 -7.30
N THR A 108 4.87 -16.25 -8.16
CA THR A 108 4.66 -16.60 -9.57
C THR A 108 5.92 -16.39 -10.41
N LEU A 109 6.85 -15.53 -9.96
CA LEU A 109 8.09 -15.19 -10.67
C LEU A 109 8.90 -16.42 -11.16
N LYS A 110 8.94 -17.50 -10.37
CA LYS A 110 9.64 -18.73 -10.75
C LYS A 110 8.92 -19.56 -11.81
N LYS A 111 7.57 -19.51 -11.82
CA LYS A 111 6.72 -20.34 -12.70
C LYS A 111 6.39 -19.61 -14.01
N ASN A 112 5.97 -18.35 -13.90
CA ASN A 112 5.60 -17.51 -15.03
C ASN A 112 6.13 -16.09 -14.82
N PRO A 113 7.38 -15.82 -15.22
CA PRO A 113 7.99 -14.51 -15.01
C PRO A 113 7.27 -13.40 -15.79
N LYS A 114 6.67 -13.69 -16.96
CA LYS A 114 5.91 -12.67 -17.72
C LYS A 114 4.69 -12.21 -16.93
N ALA A 115 3.91 -13.14 -16.37
CA ALA A 115 2.77 -12.80 -15.53
C ALA A 115 3.19 -12.04 -14.26
N ALA A 116 4.27 -12.45 -13.60
CA ALA A 116 4.81 -11.75 -12.43
C ALA A 116 5.21 -10.30 -12.74
N GLY A 117 5.85 -10.06 -13.90
CA GLY A 117 6.19 -8.71 -14.34
C GLY A 117 4.97 -7.82 -14.57
N ILE A 118 3.91 -8.35 -15.17
CA ILE A 118 2.63 -7.62 -15.37
C ILE A 118 1.99 -7.31 -14.02
N ILE A 119 1.93 -8.28 -13.10
CA ILE A 119 1.38 -8.10 -11.76
C ILE A 119 2.11 -6.96 -11.03
N PHE A 120 3.44 -6.94 -11.06
CA PHE A 120 4.21 -5.86 -10.43
C PHE A 120 3.95 -4.50 -11.06
N ILE A 121 3.83 -4.40 -12.39
CA ILE A 121 3.49 -3.13 -13.05
C ILE A 121 2.09 -2.66 -12.64
N VAL A 122 1.09 -3.54 -12.67
CA VAL A 122 -0.29 -3.20 -12.31
C VAL A 122 -0.37 -2.69 -10.87
N ILE A 123 0.24 -3.41 -9.92
CA ILE A 123 0.29 -2.97 -8.52
C ILE A 123 1.06 -1.64 -8.40
N GLY A 124 2.16 -1.49 -9.13
CA GLY A 124 2.93 -0.25 -9.16
C GLY A 124 2.13 0.95 -9.63
N VAL A 125 1.27 0.79 -10.65
CA VAL A 125 0.36 1.85 -11.13
C VAL A 125 -0.75 2.13 -10.11
N LEU A 126 -1.36 1.09 -9.53
CA LEU A 126 -2.43 1.26 -8.55
C LEU A 126 -1.93 1.90 -7.23
N SER A 127 -0.64 1.76 -6.94
CA SER A 127 -0.01 2.33 -5.74
C SER A 127 0.68 3.69 -5.97
N LEU A 128 0.43 4.36 -7.11
CA LEU A 128 1.00 5.68 -7.43
C LEU A 128 0.91 6.71 -6.29
N PRO A 129 -0.18 6.79 -5.50
CA PRO A 129 -0.25 7.70 -4.37
C PRO A 129 0.84 7.51 -3.31
N ALA A 130 1.46 6.33 -3.20
CA ALA A 130 2.50 6.04 -2.20
C ALA A 130 3.94 6.31 -2.66
N LEU A 131 4.14 6.71 -3.93
CA LEU A 131 5.41 7.09 -4.59
C LEU A 131 6.57 6.06 -4.56
N ILE A 132 6.98 5.58 -3.38
CA ILE A 132 8.06 4.62 -3.17
C ILE A 132 7.73 3.25 -3.78
N ILE A 133 6.52 2.75 -3.53
CA ILE A 133 6.07 1.43 -4.00
C ILE A 133 6.03 1.33 -5.53
N PRO A 134 5.46 2.30 -6.26
CA PRO A 134 5.53 2.36 -7.73
C PRO A 134 6.95 2.26 -8.26
N GLY A 135 7.88 3.04 -7.71
CA GLY A 135 9.28 3.04 -8.14
C GLY A 135 9.91 1.65 -8.04
N LEU A 136 9.65 0.94 -6.93
CA LEU A 136 10.17 -0.42 -6.72
C LEU A 136 9.52 -1.45 -7.65
N LEU A 137 8.18 -1.44 -7.74
CA LEU A 137 7.42 -2.48 -8.44
C LEU A 137 7.42 -2.32 -9.96
N ILE A 138 7.30 -1.10 -10.47
CA ILE A 138 7.40 -0.83 -11.91
C ILE A 138 8.80 -1.19 -12.40
N SER A 139 9.85 -0.79 -11.67
CA SER A 139 11.23 -1.15 -12.00
C SER A 139 11.43 -2.67 -12.00
N ALA A 140 10.91 -3.37 -10.97
CA ALA A 140 10.96 -4.83 -10.92
C ALA A 140 10.25 -5.46 -12.13
N GLY A 141 9.05 -5.00 -12.47
CA GLY A 141 8.29 -5.50 -13.60
C GLY A 141 8.98 -5.28 -14.96
N VAL A 142 9.51 -4.08 -15.19
CA VAL A 142 10.27 -3.74 -16.42
C VAL A 142 11.51 -4.63 -16.55
N LEU A 143 12.26 -4.84 -15.47
CA LEU A 143 13.43 -5.72 -15.47
C LEU A 143 13.06 -7.16 -15.82
N ILE A 144 11.95 -7.68 -15.25
CA ILE A 144 11.48 -9.05 -15.53
C ILE A 144 11.07 -9.20 -17.00
N LEU A 145 10.32 -8.25 -17.54
CA LEU A 145 9.86 -8.30 -18.94
C LEU A 145 11.02 -8.15 -19.93
N SER A 146 11.99 -7.28 -19.63
CA SER A 146 13.19 -7.09 -20.45
C SER A 146 14.08 -8.33 -20.45
N ALA A 147 14.24 -8.99 -19.31
CA ALA A 147 14.98 -10.25 -19.19
C ALA A 147 14.31 -11.41 -19.96
N ASN A 148 12.98 -11.41 -20.08
CA ASN A 148 12.26 -12.41 -20.87
C ASN A 148 12.37 -12.16 -22.38
N LYS A 149 12.38 -10.90 -22.84
CA LYS A 149 12.57 -10.58 -24.27
C LYS A 149 13.92 -11.08 -24.81
N ARG A 150 14.99 -10.99 -24.01
CA ARG A 150 16.35 -11.47 -24.39
C ARG A 150 16.49 -13.00 -24.49
N LYS A 151 15.45 -13.77 -24.14
CA LYS A 151 15.42 -15.23 -24.29
C LYS A 151 14.71 -15.69 -25.58
N GLY A 152 14.23 -14.77 -26.42
CA GLY A 152 13.75 -15.10 -27.77
C GLY A 152 14.91 -15.48 -28.71
N PRO A 153 14.68 -16.27 -29.76
CA PRO A 153 15.75 -16.80 -30.60
C PRO A 153 16.50 -15.66 -31.29
N SER A 154 17.77 -15.49 -30.92
CA SER A 154 18.74 -14.74 -31.71
C SER A 154 19.25 -15.67 -32.80
N TYR A 155 18.45 -15.88 -33.84
CA TYR A 155 19.03 -16.30 -35.12
C TYR A 155 19.35 -15.02 -35.89
N PRO A 156 20.61 -14.80 -36.33
CA PRO A 156 20.84 -13.93 -37.46
C PRO A 156 20.23 -14.64 -38.67
N ASP A 157 19.18 -14.06 -39.24
CA ASP A 157 18.78 -14.36 -40.60
C ASP A 157 19.94 -13.86 -41.48
N TYR A 158 20.76 -14.80 -41.93
CA TYR A 158 21.72 -14.60 -43.01
C TYR A 158 20.99 -14.43 -44.34
#